data_AF-A0A9P9P4F4-F1
#
_entry.id   AF-A0A9P9P4F4-F1
#
_cell.length_a   1.000
_cell.length_b   1.000
_cell.length_c   1.000
_cell.angle_alpha   90.00
_cell.angle_beta   90.00
_cell.angle_gamma   90.00
#
_symmetry.space_group_name_H-M   'P 1'
#
loop_
_entity.id
_entity.type
_entity.pdbx_description
1 polymer ?
#
loop_
_entity_poly.entity_id
_entity_poly.type
_entity_poly.pdbx_seq_one_letter_code
_entity_poly.pdbx_strand_id
1 'polypeptide(L)'
;PDNGVNPAWRNTVLHLITATFWDPAADPATIKASSDKLTFDWGKNLIDVSPGAGAYMSESDYIEPNFTQSFFGSKYAKLRAIKAKYDPYDVFYAQNAVGSEDW
;
A
#
# COMPACT_ATOMS: atom_id res chain seq x y z
N PRO A 1 -11.80 -20.00 -7.20
CA PRO A 1 -11.56 -20.35 -5.78
C PRO A 1 -11.51 -19.09 -4.90
N ASP A 2 -11.89 -19.17 -3.62
CA ASP A 2 -11.70 -18.07 -2.66
C ASP A 2 -10.19 -17.82 -2.41
N ASN A 3 -9.77 -16.55 -2.30
CA ASN A 3 -8.36 -16.17 -2.16
C ASN A 3 -8.18 -14.81 -1.48
N GLY A 4 -6.92 -14.39 -1.26
CA GLY A 4 -6.57 -13.14 -0.56
C GLY A 4 -6.58 -11.86 -1.42
N VAL A 5 -6.94 -11.92 -2.70
CA VAL A 5 -6.86 -10.76 -3.62
C VAL A 5 -7.85 -9.67 -3.19
N ASN A 6 -7.40 -8.41 -3.13
CA ASN A 6 -8.24 -7.25 -2.81
C ASN A 6 -9.52 -7.23 -3.69
N PRO A 7 -10.72 -7.14 -3.11
CA PRO A 7 -11.98 -7.08 -3.88
C PRO A 7 -12.06 -5.94 -4.90
N ALA A 8 -11.33 -4.83 -4.71
CA ALA A 8 -11.31 -3.70 -5.66
C ALA A 8 -10.94 -4.15 -7.09
N TRP A 9 -10.12 -5.20 -7.23
CA TRP A 9 -9.77 -5.79 -8.52
C TRP A 9 -10.96 -6.33 -9.33
N ARG A 10 -12.14 -6.53 -8.72
CA ARG A 10 -13.34 -7.00 -9.44
C ARG A 10 -14.15 -5.88 -10.07
N ASN A 11 -13.94 -4.64 -9.61
CA ASN A 11 -14.70 -3.47 -10.06
C ASN A 11 -13.81 -2.45 -10.79
N THR A 12 -12.49 -2.54 -10.64
CA THR A 12 -11.57 -1.62 -11.31
C THR A 12 -11.55 -1.87 -12.82
N VAL A 13 -11.44 -0.78 -13.58
CA VAL A 13 -11.30 -0.79 -15.05
C VAL A 13 -9.93 -0.27 -15.50
N LEU A 14 -9.16 0.31 -14.59
CA LEU A 14 -7.84 0.88 -14.85
C LEU A 14 -6.89 0.52 -13.72
N HIS A 15 -5.67 0.16 -14.08
CA HIS A 15 -4.53 0.12 -13.18
C HIS A 15 -3.55 1.23 -13.60
N LEU A 16 -3.26 2.16 -12.70
CA LEU A 16 -2.41 3.32 -12.95
C LEU A 16 -1.20 3.26 -12.04
N ILE A 17 -0.02 3.50 -12.60
CA ILE A 17 1.23 3.67 -11.86
C ILE A 17 1.67 5.12 -12.01
N THR A 18 1.99 5.75 -10.89
CA THR A 18 2.68 7.04 -10.85
C THR A 18 4.05 6.84 -10.24
N ALA A 19 5.05 7.53 -10.77
CA ALA A 19 6.42 7.44 -10.30
C ALA A 19 7.05 8.82 -10.32
N THR A 20 7.89 9.08 -9.33
CA THR A 20 8.82 10.20 -9.33
C THR A 20 10.22 9.65 -9.55
N PHE A 21 11.07 10.46 -10.17
CA PHE A 21 12.46 10.12 -10.44
C PHE A 21 13.34 11.25 -9.91
N TRP A 22 14.54 10.91 -9.50
CA TRP A 22 15.53 11.86 -9.02
C TRP A 22 16.91 11.51 -9.56
N ASP A 23 17.81 12.50 -9.56
CA ASP A 23 19.21 12.29 -9.88
C ASP A 23 19.84 11.36 -8.82
N PRO A 24 20.63 10.34 -9.21
CA PRO A 24 21.35 9.49 -8.24
C PRO A 24 22.28 10.25 -7.28
N ALA A 25 22.72 11.46 -7.63
CA ALA A 25 23.52 12.34 -6.80
C ALA A 25 22.69 13.39 -6.02
N ALA A 26 21.36 13.35 -6.11
CA ALA A 26 20.48 14.25 -5.36
C ALA A 26 20.66 14.07 -3.85
N ASP A 27 20.55 15.17 -3.10
CA ASP A 27 20.60 15.11 -1.64
C ASP A 27 19.32 14.46 -1.06
N PRO A 28 19.38 13.93 0.18
CA PRO A 28 18.23 13.27 0.80
C PRO A 28 16.98 14.16 0.94
N ALA A 29 17.11 15.47 1.08
CA ALA A 29 15.96 16.36 1.20
C ALA A 29 15.23 16.50 -0.14
N THR A 30 15.98 16.56 -1.24
CA THR A 30 15.43 16.53 -2.61
C THR A 30 14.70 15.21 -2.88
N ILE A 31 15.31 14.07 -2.52
CA ILE A 31 14.68 12.74 -2.67
C ILE A 31 13.40 12.66 -1.83
N LYS A 32 13.44 13.10 -0.56
CA LYS A 32 12.27 13.12 0.31
C LYS A 32 11.16 14.02 -0.23
N ALA A 33 11.49 15.21 -0.74
CA ALA A 33 10.48 16.11 -1.31
C ALA A 33 9.78 15.49 -2.53
N SER A 34 10.53 14.77 -3.39
CA SER A 34 9.96 13.99 -4.48
C SER A 34 9.05 12.86 -3.98
N SER A 35 9.49 12.11 -2.96
CA SER A 35 8.70 11.05 -2.32
C SER A 35 7.41 11.60 -1.71
N ASP A 36 7.50 12.64 -0.89
CA ASP A 36 6.35 13.27 -0.23
C ASP A 36 5.33 13.79 -1.25
N LYS A 37 5.80 14.35 -2.38
CA LYS A 37 4.92 14.81 -3.46
C LYS A 37 4.18 13.66 -4.12
N LEU A 38 4.84 12.52 -4.34
CA LEU A 38 4.20 11.32 -4.87
C LEU A 38 3.08 10.85 -3.93
N THR A 39 3.34 10.77 -2.63
CA THR A 39 2.38 10.22 -1.64
C THR A 39 1.26 11.21 -1.31
N PHE A 40 1.62 12.41 -0.86
CA PHE A 40 0.70 13.32 -0.18
C PHE A 40 0.03 14.36 -1.09
N ASP A 41 0.51 14.50 -2.33
CA ASP A 41 -0.13 15.31 -3.36
C ASP A 41 -0.75 14.41 -4.44
N TRP A 42 0.07 13.70 -5.23
CA TRP A 42 -0.43 12.92 -6.37
C TRP A 42 -1.26 11.71 -5.93
N GLY A 43 -0.75 10.91 -5.00
CA GLY A 43 -1.43 9.76 -4.43
C GLY A 43 -2.72 10.15 -3.72
N LYS A 44 -2.69 11.22 -2.93
CA LYS A 44 -3.90 11.79 -2.32
C LYS A 44 -4.97 12.13 -3.35
N ASN A 45 -4.61 12.82 -4.43
CA ASN A 45 -5.58 13.18 -5.48
C ASN A 45 -6.20 11.93 -6.13
N LEU A 46 -5.42 10.87 -6.34
CA LEU A 46 -5.92 9.60 -6.87
C LEU A 46 -6.90 8.91 -5.89
N ILE A 47 -6.57 8.88 -4.60
CA ILE A 47 -7.45 8.32 -3.56
C ILE A 47 -8.77 9.09 -3.50
N ASP A 48 -8.72 10.42 -3.51
CA ASP A 48 -9.89 11.29 -3.38
C ASP A 48 -10.89 11.09 -4.55
N VAL A 49 -10.40 10.84 -5.77
CA VAL A 49 -11.26 10.61 -6.95
C VAL A 49 -11.66 9.15 -7.16
N SER A 50 -11.12 8.22 -6.36
CA SER A 50 -11.40 6.78 -6.47
C SER A 50 -11.70 6.11 -5.11
N PRO A 51 -12.65 6.64 -4.32
CA PRO A 51 -12.92 6.13 -2.99
C PRO A 51 -13.30 4.64 -3.01
N GLY A 52 -12.66 3.84 -2.15
CA GLY A 52 -12.88 2.40 -2.06
C GLY A 52 -12.18 1.58 -3.14
N ALA A 53 -11.41 2.20 -4.03
CA ALA A 53 -10.42 1.50 -4.85
C ALA A 53 -9.26 0.96 -3.97
N GLY A 54 -8.23 0.43 -4.62
CA GLY A 54 -7.05 -0.07 -3.94
C GLY A 54 -5.79 0.18 -4.76
N ALA A 55 -4.66 -0.21 -4.19
CA ALA A 55 -3.34 -0.17 -4.79
C ALA A 55 -2.75 -1.59 -4.88
N TYR A 56 -1.86 -1.79 -5.83
CA TYR A 56 -1.20 -3.07 -6.03
C TYR A 56 0.05 -3.17 -5.17
N MET A 57 0.02 -3.99 -4.12
CA MET A 57 1.09 -4.03 -3.11
C MET A 57 2.50 -4.25 -3.68
N SER A 58 2.65 -5.01 -4.77
CA SER A 58 3.96 -5.31 -5.35
C SER A 58 4.60 -4.13 -6.10
N GLU A 59 3.80 -3.10 -6.43
CA GLU A 59 4.21 -1.91 -7.18
C GLU A 59 3.65 -0.66 -6.47
N SER A 60 3.88 -0.57 -5.16
CA SER A 60 3.26 0.43 -4.28
C SER A 60 4.27 1.31 -3.56
N ASP A 61 3.76 2.40 -2.98
CA ASP A 61 4.52 3.31 -2.14
C ASP A 61 4.76 2.71 -0.74
N TYR A 62 5.96 2.89 -0.21
CA TYR A 62 6.33 2.41 1.13
C TYR A 62 5.62 3.18 2.24
N ILE A 63 5.23 4.44 1.97
CA ILE A 63 4.45 5.29 2.87
C ILE A 63 2.98 5.44 2.44
N GLU A 64 2.44 4.45 1.71
CA GLU A 64 1.03 4.40 1.32
C GLU A 64 0.11 4.64 2.54
N PRO A 65 -0.68 5.74 2.54
CA PRO A 65 -1.57 6.00 3.64
C PRO A 65 -2.68 4.94 3.68
N ASN A 66 -2.99 4.44 4.86
CA ASN A 66 -4.05 3.43 5.05
C ASN A 66 -3.81 2.15 4.20
N PHE A 67 -2.56 1.68 4.12
CA PHE A 67 -2.14 0.52 3.33
C PHE A 67 -3.01 -0.74 3.55
N THR A 68 -3.58 -0.92 4.74
CA THR A 68 -4.44 -2.06 5.06
C THR A 68 -5.67 -2.11 4.15
N GLN A 69 -6.32 -0.96 3.93
CA GLN A 69 -7.40 -0.80 2.97
C GLN A 69 -6.88 -0.83 1.54
N SER A 70 -5.82 -0.08 1.23
CA SER A 70 -5.29 0.04 -0.14
C SER A 70 -4.91 -1.32 -0.71
N PHE A 71 -4.22 -2.16 0.07
CA PHE A 71 -3.65 -3.42 -0.43
C PHE A 71 -4.55 -4.64 -0.22
N PHE A 72 -5.36 -4.65 0.84
CA PHE A 72 -6.15 -5.84 1.23
C PHE A 72 -7.65 -5.58 1.27
N GLY A 73 -8.08 -4.32 1.39
CA GLY A 73 -9.49 -3.93 1.45
C GLY A 73 -10.24 -4.64 2.57
N SER A 74 -11.47 -5.04 2.28
CA SER A 74 -12.33 -5.75 3.25
C SER A 74 -11.82 -7.12 3.68
N LYS A 75 -10.76 -7.66 3.06
CA LYS A 75 -10.14 -8.93 3.46
C LYS A 75 -9.13 -8.78 4.59
N TYR A 76 -8.75 -7.56 4.96
CA TYR A 76 -7.68 -7.31 5.92
C TYR A 76 -7.90 -8.03 7.25
N ALA A 77 -9.09 -7.94 7.84
CA ALA A 77 -9.40 -8.58 9.12
C ALA A 77 -9.18 -10.11 9.10
N LYS A 78 -9.60 -10.79 8.00
CA LYS A 78 -9.39 -12.23 7.84
C LYS A 78 -7.91 -12.57 7.68
N LEU A 79 -7.16 -11.75 6.93
CA LEU A 79 -5.72 -11.92 6.76
C LEU A 79 -4.96 -11.71 8.08
N ARG A 80 -5.32 -10.68 8.88
CA ARG A 80 -4.71 -10.42 10.19
C ARG A 80 -4.95 -11.58 11.17
N ALA A 81 -6.14 -12.18 11.14
CA ALA A 81 -6.44 -13.38 11.93
C ALA A 81 -5.60 -14.59 11.50
N ILE A 82 -5.36 -14.76 10.18
CA ILE A 82 -4.49 -15.81 9.65
C ILE A 82 -3.03 -15.56 10.09
N LYS A 83 -2.53 -14.32 9.98
CA LYS A 83 -1.21 -13.92 10.45
C LYS A 83 -1.03 -14.27 11.93
N ALA A 84 -1.95 -13.86 12.81
CA ALA A 84 -1.90 -14.18 14.24
C ALA A 84 -1.91 -15.69 14.52
N LYS A 85 -2.61 -16.49 13.71
CA LYS A 85 -2.66 -17.94 13.87
C LYS A 85 -1.32 -18.62 13.56
N TYR A 86 -0.63 -18.16 12.50
CA TYR A 86 0.56 -18.85 11.98
C TYR A 86 1.88 -18.19 12.41
N ASP A 87 1.85 -16.91 12.77
CA ASP A 87 2.99 -16.16 13.28
C ASP A 87 2.55 -15.30 14.48
N PRO A 88 2.24 -15.93 15.63
CA PRO A 88 1.70 -15.25 16.81
C PRO A 88 2.70 -14.34 17.53
N TYR A 89 3.98 -14.38 17.15
CA TYR A 89 5.05 -13.57 17.73
C TYR A 89 5.59 -12.52 16.75
N ASP A 90 4.90 -12.35 15.61
CA ASP A 90 5.24 -11.40 14.55
C ASP A 90 6.72 -11.49 14.10
N VAL A 91 7.25 -12.71 13.99
CA VAL A 91 8.63 -12.96 13.56
C VAL A 91 8.86 -12.49 12.12
N PHE A 92 7.85 -12.64 11.26
CA PHE A 92 7.93 -12.25 9.86
C PHE A 92 7.40 -10.83 9.67
N TYR A 93 8.27 -9.85 9.77
CA TYR A 93 7.98 -8.45 9.46
C TYR A 93 8.35 -8.08 8.02
N ALA A 94 7.53 -7.24 7.40
CA ALA A 94 7.87 -6.47 6.21
C ALA A 94 7.01 -5.19 6.19
N GLN A 95 7.57 -4.10 5.67
CA GLN A 95 6.84 -2.83 5.52
C GLN A 95 5.53 -3.06 4.76
N ASN A 96 4.42 -2.58 5.32
CA ASN A 96 3.05 -2.69 4.78
C ASN A 96 2.53 -4.13 4.60
N ALA A 97 3.20 -5.14 5.17
CA ALA A 97 2.64 -6.48 5.27
C ALA A 97 1.49 -6.53 6.30
N VAL A 98 0.69 -7.59 6.24
CA VAL A 98 -0.40 -7.82 7.21
C VAL A 98 0.16 -7.87 8.63
N GLY A 99 -0.32 -6.99 9.50
CA GLY A 99 0.12 -6.85 10.90
C GLY A 99 1.39 -6.01 11.10
N SER A 100 1.91 -5.38 10.05
CA SER A 100 3.11 -4.52 10.18
C SER A 100 2.87 -3.23 10.95
N GLU A 101 1.61 -2.79 11.08
CA GLU A 101 1.23 -1.59 11.84
C GLU A 101 1.37 -1.73 13.36
N ASP A 102 1.64 -2.94 13.85
CA ASP A 102 1.86 -3.21 15.27
C ASP A 102 3.32 -2.90 15.71
N TRP A 103 4.17 -2.40 14.80
CA TRP A 103 5.62 -2.16 14.99
C TRP A 103 6.10 -0.77 14.55
#